data_AF-A0A840DHQ7-F1
#
_entry.id   AF-A0A840DHQ7-F1
#
_cell.length_a   1.000
_cell.length_b   1.000
_cell.length_c   1.000
_cell.angle_alpha   90.00
_cell.angle_beta   90.00
_cell.angle_gamma   90.00
#
_symmetry.space_group_name_H-M   'P 1'
#
loop_
_entity.id
_entity.type
_entity.pdbx_description
1 polymer ?
#
loop_
_entity_poly.entity_id
_entity_poly.type
_entity_poly.pdbx_seq_one_letter_code
_entity_poly.pdbx_strand_id
1 'polypeptide(L)' 'MFKRVVASITGVLLIALFFSWVFLKGKDAVRAQVEAQPVLGSAGHVLAWGALLGGTWLLAQVFTSLKNRSE' A
#
# COMPACT_ATOMS: atom_id res chain seq x y z
N MET A 1 12.32 3.35 19.66
CA MET A 1 12.63 2.52 18.49
C MET A 1 11.44 1.67 18.03
N PHE A 2 10.77 0.93 18.92
CA PHE A 2 9.66 0.02 18.58
C PHE A 2 8.58 0.60 17.64
N LYS A 3 8.06 1.80 17.94
CA LYS A 3 7.05 2.46 17.08
C LYS A 3 7.51 2.69 15.63
N ARG A 4 8.80 2.96 15.41
CA ARG A 4 9.35 3.16 14.05
C ARG A 4 9.49 1.86 13.29
N VAL A 5 9.90 0.79 13.98
CA VAL A 5 10.02 -0.54 13.37
C VAL A 5 8.64 -1.00 12.92
N VAL A 6 7.63 -0.87 13.79
CA VAL A 6 6.23 -1.18 13.44
C VAL A 6 5.76 -0.32 12.26
N ALA A 7 5.95 1.00 12.30
CA ALA A 7 5.56 1.89 11.18
C ALA A 7 6.26 1.52 9.87
N SER A 8 7.53 1.09 9.92
CA SER A 8 8.28 0.68 8.73
C SER A 8 7.73 -0.63 8.15
N ILE A 9 7.49 -1.63 9.01
CA ILE A 9 6.91 -2.92 8.59
C ILE A 9 5.52 -2.69 8.00
N THR A 10 4.67 -1.91 8.67
CA THR A 10 3.33 -1.57 8.16
C THR A 10 3.42 -0.83 6.82
N GLY A 11 4.36 0.10 6.67
CA GLY A 11 4.56 0.83 5.42
C GLY A 11 4.94 -0.10 4.26
N VAL A 12 5.87 -1.02 4.50
CA VAL A 12 6.28 -2.03 3.50
C VAL A 12 5.12 -2.97 3.15
N LEU A 13 4.35 -3.44 4.13
CA LEU A 13 3.19 -4.32 3.90
C LEU A 13 2.11 -3.65 3.05
N LEU A 14 1.80 -2.38 3.32
CA LEU A 14 0.82 -1.62 2.54
C LEU A 14 1.27 -1.42 1.08
N ILE A 15 2.55 -1.17 0.85
CA ILE A 15 3.11 -1.08 -0.49
C ILE A 15 3.08 -2.45 -1.19
N ALA A 16 3.40 -3.54 -0.48
CA ALA A 16 3.32 -4.89 -1.02
C ALA A 16 1.88 -5.29 -1.41
N LEU A 17 0.88 -4.85 -0.65
CA LEU A 17 -0.54 -5.03 -0.99
C LEU A 17 -0.91 -4.31 -2.29
N PHE A 18 -0.40 -3.08 -2.51
CA PHE A 18 -0.59 -2.38 -3.77
C PHE A 18 0.00 -3.15 -4.96
N PHE A 19 1.24 -3.61 -4.86
CA PHE A 19 1.86 -4.40 -5.93
C PHE A 19 1.13 -5.71 -6.18
N SER A 20 0.66 -6.37 -5.12
CA SER A 20 -0.17 -7.58 -5.22
C SER A 20 -1.46 -7.31 -5.99
N TRP A 21 -2.13 -6.19 -5.71
CA TRP A 21 -3.32 -5.77 -6.44
C TRP A 21 -3.04 -5.50 -7.92
N VAL A 22 -1.97 -4.77 -8.25
CA VAL A 22 -1.57 -4.51 -9.65
C VAL A 22 -1.29 -5.81 -10.39
N PHE A 23 -0.56 -6.73 -9.75
CA PHE A 23 -0.25 -8.04 -10.33
C PHE A 23 -1.50 -8.89 -10.56
N LEU A 24 -2.41 -8.92 -9.58
CA LEU A 24 -3.66 -9.68 -9.69
C LEU A 24 -4.59 -9.08 -10.74
N LYS A 25 -4.70 -7.75 -10.85
CA LYS A 25 -5.53 -7.08 -11.85
C LYS A 25 -5.10 -7.39 -13.30
N GLY A 26 -3.83 -7.72 -13.51
CA GLY A 26 -3.30 -8.14 -14.81
C GLY A 26 -3.67 -9.56 -15.23
N LYS A 27 -4.25 -10.38 -14.34
CA LYS A 27 -4.68 -11.75 -14.64
C LYS A 27 -6.12 -11.77 -15.15
N ASP A 28 -6.35 -12.48 -16.27
CA ASP A 28 -7.65 -12.56 -16.93
C ASP A 28 -8.77 -13.05 -16.00
N ALA A 29 -8.48 -13.97 -15.09
CA ALA A 29 -9.44 -14.50 -14.12
C ALA A 29 -9.95 -13.43 -13.13
N VAL A 30 -9.06 -12.57 -12.63
CA VAL A 30 -9.42 -11.48 -11.71
C VAL A 30 -10.09 -10.36 -12.48
N ARG A 31 -9.62 -10.08 -13.71
CA ARG A 31 -10.22 -9.07 -14.58
C ARG A 31 -11.67 -9.40 -14.92
N ALA A 32 -11.99 -10.65 -15.28
CA ALA A 32 -13.36 -11.07 -15.53
C ALA A 32 -14.26 -10.90 -14.29
N GLN A 33 -13.73 -11.18 -13.10
CA GLN A 33 -14.47 -11.05 -11.85
C GLN A 33 -14.68 -9.59 -11.43
N VAL A 34 -13.71 -8.72 -11.72
CA VAL A 34 -13.77 -7.27 -11.51
C VAL A 34 -14.71 -6.60 -12.52
N GLU A 35 -14.71 -7.04 -13.78
CA GLU A 35 -15.65 -6.56 -14.81
C GLU A 35 -17.09 -6.99 -14.50
N ALA A 36 -17.29 -8.19 -13.93
CA ALA A 36 -18.59 -8.65 -13.45
C ALA A 36 -19.11 -7.87 -12.24
N GLN A 37 -18.23 -7.22 -11.46
CA GLN A 37 -18.59 -6.45 -10.28
C GLN A 37 -17.83 -5.10 -10.25
N PRO A 38 -18.34 -4.06 -10.96
CA PRO A 38 -17.66 -2.78 -11.11
C PRO A 38 -17.41 -2.05 -9.78
N VAL A 39 -18.24 -2.32 -8.77
CA VAL A 39 -18.07 -1.81 -7.40
C VAL A 39 -16.81 -2.39 -6.75
N LEU A 40 -16.54 -3.69 -6.90
CA LEU A 40 -15.31 -4.32 -6.41
C LEU A 40 -14.07 -3.78 -7.12
N GLY A 41 -14.17 -3.50 -8.42
CA GLY A 41 -13.10 -2.85 -9.17
C GLY A 41 -12.74 -1.47 -8.63
N SER A 42 -13.75 -0.64 -8.40
CA SER A 42 -13.58 0.71 -7.87
C SER A 42 -13.08 0.70 -6.42
N ALA A 43 -13.67 -0.13 -5.56
CA ALA A 43 -13.27 -0.26 -4.16
C ALA A 43 -11.84 -0.80 -4.03
N GLY A 44 -11.49 -1.84 -4.79
CA GLY A 44 -10.13 -2.37 -4.84
C GLY A 44 -9.11 -1.36 -5.36
N HIS A 45 -9.49 -0.53 -6.34
CA HIS A 45 -8.64 0.56 -6.83
C HIS A 45 -8.37 1.61 -5.75
N VAL A 46 -9.41 2.11 -5.08
CA VAL A 46 -9.28 3.11 -4.01
C VAL A 46 -8.47 2.56 -2.84
N LEU A 47 -8.75 1.32 -2.41
CA LEU A 47 -8.01 0.67 -1.33
C LEU A 47 -6.54 0.45 -1.68
N ALA A 48 -6.24 0.01 -2.90
CA ALA A 48 -4.86 -0.21 -3.33
C ALA A 48 -4.07 1.09 -3.36
N TRP A 49 -4.61 2.15 -3.96
CA TRP A 49 -3.95 3.47 -3.96
C TRP A 49 -3.83 4.05 -2.55
N GLY A 50 -4.86 3.87 -1.71
CA GLY A 50 -4.80 4.24 -0.29
C GLY A 50 -3.68 3.52 0.46
N ALA A 51 -3.47 2.23 0.19
CA ALA A 51 -2.38 1.45 0.76
C ALA A 51 -1.01 1.97 0.27
N LEU A 52 -0.85 2.26 -1.03
CA LEU A 52 0.39 2.83 -1.56
C LEU A 52 0.73 4.17 -0.90
N LEU A 53 -0.23 5.10 -0.87
CA LEU A 53 -0.04 6.43 -0.30
C LEU A 53 0.18 6.38 1.21
N GLY A 54 -0.61 5.57 1.93
CA GLY A 54 -0.44 5.38 3.37
C GLY A 54 0.89 4.72 3.73
N GLY A 55 1.31 3.72 2.95
CA GLY A 55 2.58 3.04 3.17
C GLY A 55 3.80 3.92 2.90
N THR A 56 3.78 4.68 1.80
CA THR A 56 4.85 5.65 1.48
C THR A 56 4.91 6.79 2.48
N TRP A 57 3.76 7.31 2.93
CA TRP A 57 3.69 8.30 4.00
C TRP A 57 4.31 7.77 5.30
N LEU A 58 3.95 6.57 5.74
CA LEU A 58 4.50 5.97 6.98
C LEU A 58 6.01 5.83 6.92
N LEU A 59 6.55 5.38 5.78
CA LEU A 59 8.00 5.32 5.57
C LEU A 59 8.62 6.71 5.61
N ALA A 60 8.03 7.69 4.93
CA ALA A 60 8.50 9.07 4.95
C ALA A 60 8.57 9.61 6.39
N GLN A 61 7.55 9.40 7.22
CA GLN A 61 7.59 9.80 8.63
C GLN A 61 8.73 9.14 9.41
N VAL A 62 9.02 7.86 9.16
CA VAL A 62 10.14 7.17 9.80
C VAL A 62 11.47 7.81 9.40
N PHE A 63 11.67 8.10 8.10
CA PHE A 63 12.88 8.74 7.59
C PHE A 63 13.07 10.16 8.14
N THR A 64 12.03 11.01 8.09
CA THR A 64 12.11 12.37 8.64
C THR A 64 12.42 12.34 10.13
N SER A 65 11.81 11.41 10.85
CA SER A 65 12.08 11.24 12.28
C SER A 65 13.55 10.84 12.52
N LEU A 66 14.13 9.96 11.69
CA LEU A 66 15.54 9.57 11.79
C LEU A 66 16.47 10.77 11.52
N LYS A 67 16.20 11.54 10.47
CA LYS A 67 16.97 12.74 10.10
C LYS A 67 17.02 13.77 11.23
N ASN A 68 15.89 14.06 11.87
CA ASN A 68 15.83 15.06 12.95
C ASN A 68 16.55 14.63 14.25
N ARG A 69 17.12 13.42 14.32
CA ARG A 69 17.95 12.98 15.47
C ARG A 69 19.45 12.98 15.18
N SER A 70 19.85 13.19 13.92
CA SER A 70 21.27 13.27 13.54
C SER A 70 21.82 14.69 13.56
N GLU A 71 20.95 15.69 13.76
CA GLU A 71 21.27 17.09 14.05
C GLU A 71 21.25 17.31 15.56
#